data_AF-A0A820K544-F1
#
_entry.id   AF-A0A820K544-F1
#
_cell.length_a   1.000
_cell.length_b   1.000
_cell.length_c   1.000
_cell.angle_alpha   90.00
_cell.angle_beta   90.00
_cell.angle_gamma   90.00
#
_symmetry.space_group_name_H-M   'P 1'
#
loop_
_entity.id
_entity.type
_entity.pdbx_description
1 polymer ?
#
loop_
_entity_poly.entity_id
_entity_poly.type
_entity_poly.pdbx_seq_one_letter_code
_entity_poly.pdbx_strand_id
1 'polypeptide(L)'
;MDWLSKYENATELYNDAKLRWPVNKENPPGKWILASFDDESIIVYQAYNSNIAKFACENNHFTGCPGYNQQRMTWIKTNFLWMMYRSQWAASSSQEHILAIWLRRSAFDSCLAQAVHSSHKGRPQDDEQD
;
A
#
# COMPACT_ATOMS: atom_id res chain seq x y z
N MET A 1 -10.18 19.04 16.69
CA MET A 1 -9.36 17.80 16.58
C MET A 1 -8.35 18.04 15.50
N ASP A 2 -7.11 18.28 15.90
CA ASP A 2 -5.99 18.64 15.03
C ASP A 2 -5.31 17.37 14.50
N TRP A 3 -6.05 16.59 13.71
CA TRP A 3 -5.52 15.35 13.12
C TRP A 3 -4.64 15.61 11.89
N LEU A 4 -4.75 16.82 11.30
CA LEU A 4 -3.94 17.26 10.16
C LEU A 4 -2.50 17.55 10.58
N SER A 5 -2.26 18.10 11.78
CA SER A 5 -0.89 18.37 12.25
C SER A 5 -0.04 17.10 12.42
N LYS A 6 -0.68 15.94 12.67
CA LYS A 6 0.03 14.64 12.77
C LYS A 6 0.70 14.23 11.46
N TYR A 7 0.25 14.75 10.30
CA TYR A 7 0.75 14.35 8.98
C TYR A 7 1.15 15.54 8.08
N GLU A 8 1.35 16.71 8.67
CA GLU A 8 1.80 17.93 7.97
C GLU A 8 3.18 17.75 7.29
N ASN A 9 3.93 16.70 7.66
CA ASN A 9 5.24 16.33 7.12
C ASN A 9 5.24 15.02 6.30
N ALA A 10 4.10 14.61 5.72
CA ALA A 10 3.94 13.30 5.08
C ALA A 10 4.82 13.05 3.83
N THR A 11 5.56 14.05 3.36
CA THR A 11 6.44 13.94 2.19
C THR A 11 7.85 14.40 2.53
N GLU A 12 8.80 13.51 2.29
CA GLU A 12 10.23 13.77 2.37
C GLU A 12 10.90 13.52 1.02
N LEU A 13 12.09 14.09 0.81
CA LEU A 13 12.86 13.81 -0.39
C LEU A 13 13.40 12.38 -0.36
N TYR A 14 13.38 11.71 -1.51
CA TYR A 14 13.86 10.33 -1.65
C TYR A 14 15.29 10.13 -1.11
N ASN A 15 16.18 11.10 -1.39
CA ASN A 15 17.57 11.02 -0.95
C ASN A 15 17.69 11.05 0.58
N ASP A 16 16.82 11.81 1.26
CA ASP A 16 16.81 11.91 2.72
C ASP A 16 16.20 10.65 3.35
N ALA A 17 15.07 10.18 2.79
CA ALA A 17 14.41 8.95 3.19
C ALA A 17 15.37 7.75 3.14
N LYS A 18 16.13 7.66 2.05
CA LYS A 18 17.06 6.55 1.76
C LYS A 18 18.15 6.40 2.81
N LEU A 19 18.56 7.49 3.46
CA LEU A 19 19.58 7.45 4.52
C LEU A 19 19.12 6.73 5.79
N ARG A 20 17.80 6.62 6.01
CA ARG A 20 17.20 6.00 7.19
C ARG A 20 16.71 4.57 6.95
N TRP A 21 16.81 4.08 5.72
CA TRP A 21 16.40 2.70 5.44
C TRP A 21 17.31 1.72 6.18
N PRO A 22 16.77 0.60 6.70
CA PRO A 22 17.51 -0.34 7.52
C PRO A 22 18.41 -1.22 6.65
N VAL A 23 19.40 -0.62 5.99
CA VAL A 23 20.35 -1.30 5.11
C VAL A 23 21.50 -1.84 5.94
N ASN A 24 21.62 -3.16 6.01
CA ASN A 24 22.77 -3.82 6.63
C ASN A 24 22.99 -5.21 6.02
N LYS A 25 23.97 -5.98 6.53
CA LYS A 25 24.27 -7.32 6.00
C LYS A 25 23.10 -8.31 6.15
N GLU A 26 22.29 -8.17 7.20
CA GLU A 26 21.12 -9.02 7.47
C GLU A 26 19.89 -8.57 6.68
N ASN A 27 19.80 -7.27 6.37
CA ASN A 27 18.75 -6.62 5.61
C ASN A 27 19.33 -5.95 4.35
N PRO A 28 19.61 -6.72 3.29
CA PRO A 28 20.10 -6.17 2.04
C PRO A 28 19.05 -5.25 1.39
N PRO A 29 19.47 -4.33 0.51
CA PRO A 29 18.56 -3.44 -0.18
C PRO A 29 17.40 -4.17 -0.87
N GLY A 30 16.18 -3.61 -0.74
CA GLY A 30 15.03 -4.01 -1.56
C GLY A 30 14.06 -5.02 -0.93
N LYS A 31 14.18 -5.35 0.37
CA LYS A 31 13.21 -6.18 1.10
C LYS A 31 12.46 -5.41 2.19
N TRP A 32 11.96 -4.23 1.86
CA TRP A 32 11.23 -3.38 2.81
C TRP A 32 9.89 -2.94 2.25
N ILE A 33 8.93 -2.76 3.16
CA ILE A 33 7.66 -2.13 2.85
C ILE A 33 7.79 -0.65 3.23
N LEU A 34 7.72 0.22 2.23
CA LEU A 34 7.69 1.67 2.45
C LEU A 34 6.23 2.10 2.65
N ALA A 35 5.95 2.74 3.78
CA ALA A 35 4.63 3.19 4.15
C ALA A 35 4.69 4.40 5.09
N SER A 36 3.64 5.21 5.11
CA SER A 36 3.37 6.16 6.19
C SER A 36 2.61 5.43 7.29
N PHE A 37 3.13 5.42 8.51
CA PHE A 37 2.55 4.72 9.65
C PHE A 37 2.94 5.39 10.97
N ASP A 38 2.22 5.03 12.01
CA ASP A 38 2.59 5.27 13.41
C ASP A 38 2.39 3.98 14.22
N ASP A 39 2.41 4.09 15.54
CA ASP A 39 2.29 2.95 16.45
C ASP A 39 0.97 2.19 16.31
N GLU A 40 -0.10 2.87 15.86
CA GLU A 40 -1.46 2.30 15.84
C GLU A 40 -1.99 2.08 14.42
N SER A 41 -1.46 2.78 13.43
CA SER A 41 -2.05 2.87 12.10
C SER A 41 -1.03 2.88 10.96
N ILE A 42 -1.48 2.47 9.78
CA ILE A 42 -0.73 2.51 8.53
C ILE A 42 -1.66 2.98 7.40
N ILE A 43 -1.15 3.80 6.51
CA ILE A 43 -1.88 4.22 5.31
C ILE A 43 -1.65 3.21 4.19
N VAL A 44 -2.75 2.80 3.57
CA VAL A 44 -2.72 2.14 2.27
C VAL A 44 -3.54 2.94 1.26
N TYR A 45 -3.17 2.81 0.00
CA TYR A 45 -3.77 3.52 -1.11
C TYR A 45 -4.46 2.52 -2.03
N GLN A 46 -5.66 2.89 -2.46
CA GLN A 46 -6.43 2.16 -3.48
C GLN A 46 -7.06 3.16 -4.43
N ALA A 47 -7.19 2.75 -5.70
CA ALA A 47 -7.83 3.53 -6.74
C ALA A 47 -9.26 3.05 -6.99
N TYR A 48 -10.18 4.00 -7.13
CA TYR A 48 -11.58 3.76 -7.39
C TYR A 48 -12.15 4.79 -8.37
N ASN A 49 -13.33 4.48 -8.91
CA ASN A 49 -14.13 5.48 -9.61
C ASN A 49 -14.71 6.50 -8.62
N SER A 50 -15.21 7.61 -9.16
CA SER A 50 -15.76 8.72 -8.38
C SER A 50 -16.91 8.31 -7.45
N ASN A 51 -17.78 7.39 -7.87
CA ASN A 51 -18.94 6.97 -7.08
C ASN A 51 -18.51 6.23 -5.81
N ILE A 52 -17.63 5.23 -5.95
CA ILE A 52 -17.13 4.47 -4.81
C ILE A 52 -16.28 5.35 -3.90
N ALA A 53 -15.45 6.23 -4.48
CA ALA A 53 -14.60 7.12 -3.70
C ALA A 53 -15.41 8.10 -2.84
N LYS A 54 -16.41 8.76 -3.43
CA LYS A 54 -17.28 9.69 -2.70
C LYS A 54 -18.07 8.98 -1.61
N PHE A 55 -18.69 7.84 -1.94
CA PHE A 55 -19.42 7.03 -0.96
C PHE A 55 -18.53 6.68 0.24
N ALA A 56 -17.32 6.21 -0.01
CA ALA A 56 -16.40 5.80 1.05
C ALA A 56 -15.98 6.98 1.94
N CYS A 57 -15.73 8.16 1.35
CA CYS A 57 -15.42 9.37 2.12
C CYS A 57 -16.60 9.86 2.98
N GLU A 58 -17.82 9.76 2.47
CA GLU A 58 -19.03 10.21 3.17
C GLU A 58 -19.46 9.25 4.29
N ASN A 59 -19.30 7.93 4.08
CA ASN A 59 -19.81 6.90 4.99
C ASN A 59 -18.72 6.24 5.83
N ASN A 60 -17.44 6.50 5.53
CA ASN A 60 -16.28 5.88 6.18
C ASN A 60 -16.25 4.33 6.08
N HIS A 61 -16.89 3.78 5.04
CA HIS A 61 -16.83 2.36 4.68
C HIS A 61 -17.22 2.18 3.21
N PHE A 62 -16.89 1.01 2.64
CA PHE A 62 -17.25 0.68 1.25
C PHE A 62 -18.53 -0.16 1.12
N THR A 63 -18.91 -0.87 2.19
CA THR A 63 -20.08 -1.77 2.22
C THR A 63 -21.37 -1.02 1.89
N GLY A 64 -22.21 -1.60 1.04
CA GLY A 64 -23.48 -1.00 0.61
C GLY A 64 -23.35 0.00 -0.54
N CYS A 65 -22.14 0.36 -0.99
CA CYS A 65 -21.95 1.19 -2.18
C CYS A 65 -22.33 0.42 -3.45
N PRO A 66 -23.25 0.94 -4.29
CA PRO A 66 -23.47 0.40 -5.62
C PRO A 66 -22.16 0.37 -6.43
N GLY A 67 -21.85 -0.78 -7.04
CA GLY A 67 -20.63 -0.98 -7.83
C GLY A 67 -19.39 -1.39 -7.03
N TYR A 68 -19.42 -1.37 -5.69
CA TYR A 68 -18.35 -1.95 -4.88
C TYR A 68 -18.56 -3.46 -4.70
N ASN A 69 -17.58 -4.26 -5.12
CA ASN A 69 -17.62 -5.71 -4.98
C ASN A 69 -16.67 -6.17 -3.87
N GLN A 70 -17.24 -6.61 -2.74
CA GLN A 70 -16.50 -7.13 -1.58
C GLN A 70 -15.75 -8.44 -1.85
N GLN A 71 -16.22 -9.23 -2.82
CA GLN A 71 -15.62 -10.52 -3.16
C GLN A 71 -14.48 -10.38 -4.19
N ARG A 72 -14.32 -9.20 -4.78
CA ARG A 72 -13.25 -8.95 -5.75
C ARG A 72 -11.92 -8.84 -5.02
N MET A 73 -10.94 -9.62 -5.47
CA MET A 73 -9.55 -9.44 -5.06
C MET A 73 -9.10 -7.99 -5.32
N THR A 74 -8.59 -7.33 -4.29
CA THR A 74 -8.12 -5.94 -4.39
C THR A 74 -6.66 -5.83 -4.01
N TRP A 75 -5.94 -4.97 -4.72
CA TRP A 75 -4.54 -4.68 -4.45
C TRP A 75 -4.45 -3.43 -3.59
N ILE A 76 -3.86 -3.53 -2.42
CA ILE A 76 -3.47 -2.38 -1.61
C ILE A 76 -2.04 -1.94 -1.95
N LYS A 77 -1.78 -0.64 -1.93
CA LYS A 77 -0.43 -0.07 -2.09
C LYS A 77 -0.06 0.73 -0.86
N THR A 78 1.08 0.49 -0.24
CA THR A 78 1.51 1.23 0.95
C THR A 78 2.18 2.57 0.61
N ASN A 79 2.44 2.83 -0.67
CA ASN A 79 3.16 4.03 -1.13
C ASN A 79 2.30 4.81 -2.15
N PHE A 80 2.13 6.11 -1.89
CA PHE A 80 1.31 7.00 -2.71
C PHE A 80 1.81 7.10 -4.15
N LEU A 81 3.11 7.33 -4.35
CA LEU A 81 3.70 7.47 -5.69
C LEU A 81 3.62 6.16 -6.48
N TRP A 82 3.76 5.01 -5.81
CA TRP A 82 3.54 3.72 -6.44
C TRP A 82 2.07 3.56 -6.89
N MET A 83 1.11 3.97 -6.06
CA MET A 83 -0.30 3.96 -6.44
C MET A 83 -0.57 4.91 -7.63
N MET A 84 -0.06 6.14 -7.60
CA MET A 84 -0.20 7.10 -8.69
C MET A 84 0.40 6.57 -9.99
N TYR A 85 1.62 6.04 -9.95
CA TYR A 85 2.23 5.41 -11.12
C TYR A 85 1.34 4.28 -11.68
N ARG A 86 0.79 3.42 -10.81
CA ARG A 86 -0.03 2.28 -11.24
C ARG A 86 -1.41 2.66 -11.75
N SER A 87 -1.96 3.79 -11.34
CA SER A 87 -3.24 4.32 -11.84
C SER A 87 -3.08 5.26 -13.05
N GLN A 88 -1.89 5.34 -13.66
CA GLN A 88 -1.58 6.31 -14.72
C GLN A 88 -1.88 7.74 -14.24
N TRP A 89 -1.43 8.07 -13.03
CA TRP A 89 -1.65 9.35 -12.38
C TRP A 89 -3.15 9.71 -12.26
N ALA A 90 -3.96 8.71 -11.89
CA ALA A 90 -5.42 8.82 -11.81
C ALA A 90 -6.12 9.17 -13.14
N ALA A 91 -5.47 8.95 -14.28
CA ALA A 91 -6.10 9.08 -15.60
C ALA A 91 -6.73 7.76 -16.09
N SER A 92 -6.47 6.63 -15.41
CA SER A 92 -7.05 5.34 -15.79
C SER A 92 -8.55 5.28 -15.53
N SER A 93 -9.31 4.76 -16.50
CA SER A 93 -10.75 4.53 -16.32
C SER A 93 -11.04 3.64 -15.10
N SER A 94 -12.05 4.02 -14.32
CA SER A 94 -12.46 3.42 -13.05
C SER A 94 -11.45 3.51 -11.90
N GLN A 95 -10.41 4.32 -12.04
CA GLN A 95 -9.33 4.52 -11.08
C GLN A 95 -8.94 6.00 -10.96
N GLU A 96 -9.92 6.90 -11.12
CA GLU A 96 -9.72 8.35 -11.18
C GLU A 96 -9.57 8.99 -9.79
N HIS A 97 -9.90 8.27 -8.72
CA HIS A 97 -9.82 8.75 -7.35
C HIS A 97 -8.94 7.81 -6.52
N ILE A 98 -7.91 8.38 -5.87
CA ILE A 98 -7.00 7.64 -5.00
C ILE A 98 -7.38 7.94 -3.55
N LEU A 99 -7.81 6.91 -2.82
CA LEU A 99 -8.12 7.02 -1.41
C LEU A 99 -6.90 6.66 -0.57
N ALA A 100 -6.58 7.52 0.40
CA ALA A 100 -5.71 7.18 1.52
C ALA A 100 -6.56 6.55 2.63
N ILE A 101 -6.36 5.26 2.88
CA ILE A 101 -7.16 4.46 3.81
C ILE A 101 -6.29 4.13 5.02
N TRP A 102 -6.75 4.56 6.19
CA TRP A 102 -6.14 4.20 7.46
C TRP A 102 -6.54 2.79 7.86
N LEU A 103 -5.56 1.92 8.04
CA LEU A 103 -5.74 0.60 8.62
C LEU A 103 -5.09 0.56 10.00
N ARG A 104 -5.68 -0.22 10.91
CA ARG A 104 -4.99 -0.57 12.16
C ARG A 104 -3.70 -1.30 11.81
N ARG A 105 -2.60 -0.89 12.43
CA ARG A 105 -1.28 -1.46 12.18
C ARG A 105 -1.27 -2.97 12.45
N SER A 106 -1.87 -3.39 13.55
CA SER A 106 -2.03 -4.80 13.92
C SER A 106 -2.79 -5.64 12.87
N ALA A 107 -3.79 -5.05 12.20
CA ALA A 107 -4.51 -5.74 11.13
C ALA A 107 -3.63 -5.93 9.89
N PHE A 108 -2.87 -4.89 9.52
CA PHE A 108 -1.91 -4.98 8.41
C PHE A 108 -0.82 -6.02 8.69
N ASP A 109 -0.24 -6.00 9.89
CA ASP A 109 0.81 -6.95 10.28
C ASP A 109 0.29 -8.40 10.31
N SER A 110 -0.97 -8.61 10.77
CA SER A 110 -1.63 -9.92 10.71
C SER A 110 -1.82 -10.42 9.27
N CYS A 111 -2.22 -9.54 8.35
CA CYS A 111 -2.30 -9.88 6.93
C CYS A 111 -0.93 -10.21 6.34
N LEU A 112 0.11 -9.45 6.71
CA LEU A 112 1.47 -9.66 6.22
C LEU A 112 2.08 -10.98 6.70
N ALA A 113 1.83 -11.37 7.97
CA ALA A 113 2.27 -12.65 8.52
C ALA A 113 1.66 -13.86 7.79
N GLN A 114 0.48 -13.68 7.17
CA GLN A 114 -0.22 -14.70 6.40
C GLN A 114 0.04 -14.58 4.88
N ALA A 115 0.77 -13.55 4.45
CA ALA A 115 0.97 -13.28 3.04
C ALA A 115 1.89 -14.32 2.39
N VAL A 116 1.58 -14.68 1.15
CA VAL A 116 2.40 -15.55 0.30
C VAL A 116 2.85 -14.79 -0.93
N HIS A 117 4.03 -15.15 -1.45
CA HIS A 117 4.51 -14.59 -2.70
C HIS A 117 3.56 -14.93 -3.85
N SER A 118 3.22 -13.94 -4.68
CA SER A 118 2.29 -14.09 -5.80
C SER A 118 2.89 -14.83 -7.02
N SER A 119 4.18 -15.16 -7.02
CA SER A 119 4.85 -15.87 -8.11
C SER A 119 5.96 -16.84 -7.63
N HIS A 120 6.14 -17.91 -8.41
CA HIS A 120 6.96 -19.10 -8.14
C HIS A 120 8.47 -18.83 -8.25
N LYS A 121 9.26 -19.28 -7.27
CA LYS A 121 10.72 -19.44 -7.46
C LYS A 121 10.98 -20.82 -8.05
N GLY A 122 11.46 -20.88 -9.28
CA GLY A 122 12.14 -22.10 -9.76
C GLY A 122 13.25 -22.46 -8.78
N ARG A 123 13.33 -23.74 -8.42
CA ARG A 123 14.42 -24.29 -7.60
C ARG A 123 15.74 -24.00 -8.35
N PRO A 124 16.85 -23.64 -7.66
CA PRO A 124 18.16 -23.71 -8.30
C PRO A 124 18.32 -25.11 -8.90
N GLN A 125 18.68 -25.21 -10.18
CA GLN A 125 19.19 -26.47 -10.70
C GLN A 125 20.48 -26.72 -9.93
N ASP A 126 20.54 -27.84 -9.21
CA ASP A 126 21.80 -28.33 -8.69
C ASP A 126 22.66 -28.64 -9.93
N ASP A 127 23.76 -27.90 -10.10
CA ASP A 127 24.79 -28.24 -11.07
C ASP A 127 25.38 -29.59 -10.65
N GLU A 128 24.85 -30.69 -11.20
CA GLU A 128 25.52 -31.98 -11.19
C GLU A 128 26.81 -31.84 -12.01
N GLN A 129 27.94 -31.82 -11.31
CA GLN A 129 29.25 -32.09 -11.87
C GLN A 129 29.33 -33.57 -12.23
N ASP A 130 29.42 -33.85 -13.54
CA ASP A 130 30.06 -35.05 -14.09
C ASP A 130 31.30 -34.64 -14.89
#